data_AF-A0A7W6HVE9-F1
#
_entry.id   AF-A0A7W6HVE9-F1
#
_cell.length_a   1.000
_cell.length_b   1.000
_cell.length_c   1.000
_cell.angle_alpha   90.00
_cell.angle_beta   90.00
_cell.angle_gamma   90.00
#
_symmetry.space_group_name_H-M   'P 1'
#
loop_
_entity.id
_entity.type
_entity.pdbx_description
1 polymer ?
#
loop_
_entity_poly.entity_id
_entity_poly.type
_entity_poly.pdbx_seq_one_letter_code
_entity_poly.pdbx_strand_id
1 'polypeptide(L)'
;MTILDMTGVSRVRLRTVTGFKRMGKWVFRLAKNHVKVTREKHPEMARTNEDFGSSRKFFARLNNAMGDLLAWRIAAAKYGGGMTGDNFMFHVNYDKLEGGAVACFRLFRFSVGTLWLPWNLAVTREKGTVTITWRDNRHSAHCSPRDELCVGVLYEKFPKRPMVIKDTGALRSTGRYTLVLDSRFGTEVHVYPFFMNPGRTEFSDSEHLW
;
A
#
# COMPACT_ATOMS: atom_id res chain seq x y z
N MET A 1 -3.67 34.37 29.06
CA MET A 1 -4.17 33.02 28.68
C MET A 1 -5.54 33.21 28.05
N THR A 2 -5.87 32.56 26.94
CA THR A 2 -7.22 32.66 26.33
C THR A 2 -8.09 31.47 26.73
N ILE A 3 -9.42 31.61 26.64
CA ILE A 3 -10.36 30.49 26.86
C ILE A 3 -10.02 29.29 25.96
N LEU A 4 -9.54 29.55 24.73
CA LEU A 4 -9.13 28.51 23.78
C LEU A 4 -7.83 27.78 24.19
N ASP A 5 -7.03 28.34 25.10
CA ASP A 5 -5.87 27.65 25.66
C ASP A 5 -6.25 26.69 26.80
N MET A 6 -7.41 26.91 27.44
CA MET A 6 -7.90 26.14 28.59
C MET A 6 -8.66 24.87 28.17
N THR A 7 -9.09 24.77 26.91
CA THR A 7 -9.89 23.64 26.39
C THR A 7 -9.07 22.52 25.75
N GLY A 8 -7.74 22.65 25.68
CA GLY A 8 -6.83 21.66 25.07
C GLY A 8 -6.93 21.55 23.54
N VAL A 9 -7.83 22.29 22.89
CA VAL A 9 -8.11 22.14 21.45
C VAL A 9 -7.05 22.86 20.60
N SER A 10 -6.54 22.20 19.55
CA SER A 10 -5.54 22.77 18.63
C SER A 10 -6.13 23.54 17.44
N ARG A 11 -7.43 23.35 17.15
CA ARG A 11 -8.18 23.95 16.03
C ARG A 11 -9.67 24.09 16.34
N VAL A 12 -10.25 25.25 16.05
CA VAL A 12 -11.69 25.54 16.22
C VAL A 12 -12.28 26.09 14.92
N ARG A 13 -13.52 25.73 14.58
CA ARG A 13 -14.22 26.19 13.36
C ARG A 13 -15.55 26.86 13.73
N LEU A 14 -15.57 28.19 13.66
CA LEU A 14 -16.71 29.05 14.01
C LEU A 14 -17.38 29.57 12.73
N ARG A 15 -18.23 28.75 12.10
CA ARG A 15 -18.99 29.06 10.86
C ARG A 15 -18.13 29.64 9.72
N THR A 16 -17.91 30.95 9.70
CA THR A 16 -17.11 31.71 8.73
C THR A 16 -15.63 31.89 9.12
N VAL A 17 -15.18 31.40 10.29
CA VAL A 17 -13.79 31.51 10.77
C VAL A 17 -13.22 30.14 11.14
N THR A 18 -11.94 29.90 10.86
CA THR A 18 -11.15 28.78 11.41
C THR A 18 -9.97 29.33 12.19
N GLY A 19 -9.92 29.03 13.50
CA GLY A 19 -8.76 29.26 14.36
C GLY A 19 -7.93 27.98 14.47
N PHE A 20 -6.60 28.10 14.47
CA PHE A 20 -5.68 26.99 14.72
C PHE A 20 -4.38 27.49 15.34
N LYS A 21 -3.67 26.65 16.11
CA LYS A 21 -2.35 27.01 16.63
C LYS A 21 -1.26 26.87 15.55
N ARG A 22 -0.40 27.88 15.43
CA ARG A 22 0.84 27.86 14.64
C ARG A 22 1.97 28.45 15.48
N MET A 23 3.03 27.68 15.73
CA MET A 23 4.14 28.07 16.60
C MET A 23 3.66 28.55 17.99
N GLY A 24 2.79 27.75 18.62
CA GLY A 24 2.15 28.05 19.92
C GLY A 24 1.05 29.11 19.89
N LYS A 25 1.08 30.06 18.95
CA LYS A 25 0.14 31.20 18.86
C LYS A 25 -1.12 30.83 18.07
N TRP A 26 -2.27 31.36 18.49
CA TRP A 26 -3.53 31.23 17.74
C TRP A 26 -3.51 32.07 16.46
N VAL A 27 -3.81 31.43 15.34
CA VAL A 27 -3.99 32.07 14.03
C VAL A 27 -5.44 31.86 13.59
N PHE A 28 -6.17 32.95 13.44
CA PHE A 28 -7.52 32.95 12.88
C PHE A 28 -7.48 33.30 11.40
N ARG A 29 -8.27 32.57 10.61
CA ARG A 29 -8.49 32.87 9.19
C ARG A 29 -9.99 32.85 8.93
N LEU A 30 -10.49 33.85 8.21
CA LEU A 30 -11.79 33.71 7.54
C LEU A 30 -11.74 32.44 6.68
N ALA A 31 -12.73 31.58 6.86
CA ALA A 31 -12.97 30.45 5.98
C ALA A 31 -13.32 31.03 4.62
N LYS A 32 -12.37 30.98 3.68
CA LYS A 32 -12.65 31.34 2.29
C LYS A 32 -13.71 30.37 1.78
N ASN A 33 -14.95 30.86 1.70
CA ASN A 33 -16.03 30.20 0.98
C ASN A 33 -15.69 30.24 -0.51
N HIS A 34 -14.77 29.35 -0.92
CA HIS A 34 -14.54 29.02 -2.31
C HIS A 34 -15.82 28.34 -2.81
N VAL A 35 -16.78 29.14 -3.27
CA VAL A 35 -17.80 28.70 -4.22
C VAL A 35 -17.02 28.00 -5.34
N LYS A 36 -17.22 26.70 -5.46
CA LYS A 36 -16.43 25.87 -6.36
C LYS A 36 -16.92 26.17 -7.77
N VAL A 37 -16.27 27.13 -8.43
CA VAL A 37 -16.65 27.61 -9.76
C VAL A 37 -16.48 26.46 -10.76
N THR A 38 -17.59 25.77 -11.04
CA THR A 38 -17.66 24.68 -12.01
C THR A 38 -17.55 25.28 -13.41
N ARG A 39 -16.33 25.54 -13.84
CA ARG A 39 -16.01 25.78 -15.25
C ARG A 39 -15.99 24.43 -15.98
N GLU A 40 -16.34 24.46 -17.26
CA GLU A 40 -16.05 23.36 -18.16
C GLU A 40 -14.54 23.05 -18.14
N LYS A 41 -14.19 21.76 -18.14
CA LYS A 41 -12.79 21.31 -18.14
C LYS A 41 -12.34 21.12 -19.57
N HIS A 42 -11.14 21.60 -19.90
CA HIS A 42 -10.43 21.15 -21.10
C HIS A 42 -10.42 19.61 -21.15
N PRO A 43 -10.66 18.95 -22.30
CA PRO A 43 -10.84 17.50 -22.37
C PRO A 43 -9.68 16.71 -21.75
N GLU A 44 -8.44 17.18 -21.91
CA GLU A 44 -7.27 16.55 -21.28
C GLU A 44 -7.27 16.68 -19.74
N MET A 45 -7.75 17.81 -19.20
CA MET A 45 -7.96 17.93 -17.77
C MET A 45 -9.11 17.03 -17.29
N ALA A 46 -10.08 16.69 -18.13
CA ALA A 46 -11.09 15.68 -17.78
C ALA A 46 -10.44 14.29 -17.68
N ARG A 47 -9.75 13.85 -18.75
CA ARG A 47 -8.98 12.58 -18.84
C ARG A 47 -8.05 12.39 -17.63
N THR A 48 -7.11 13.31 -17.42
CA THR A 48 -6.12 13.20 -16.32
C THR A 48 -6.78 13.19 -14.92
N ASN A 49 -7.93 13.84 -14.73
CA ASN A 49 -8.69 13.73 -13.47
C ASN A 49 -9.36 12.36 -13.31
N GLU A 50 -9.82 11.73 -14.39
CA GLU A 50 -10.42 10.40 -14.38
C GLU A 50 -9.38 9.31 -14.14
N ASP A 51 -8.21 9.39 -14.78
CA ASP A 51 -7.08 8.49 -14.56
C ASP A 51 -6.59 8.57 -13.11
N PHE A 52 -6.30 9.78 -12.61
CA PHE A 52 -5.89 10.00 -11.22
C PHE A 52 -6.95 9.51 -10.23
N GLY A 53 -8.24 9.77 -10.52
CA GLY A 53 -9.36 9.30 -9.71
C GLY A 53 -9.51 7.77 -9.73
N SER A 54 -9.20 7.12 -10.85
CA SER A 54 -9.26 5.67 -11.01
C SER A 54 -8.09 4.98 -10.31
N SER A 55 -6.88 5.51 -10.43
CA SER A 55 -5.71 5.06 -9.65
C SER A 55 -5.92 5.28 -8.15
N ARG A 56 -6.46 6.43 -7.69
CA ARG A 56 -6.78 6.62 -6.27
C ARG A 56 -7.86 5.65 -5.76
N LYS A 57 -8.84 5.24 -6.58
CA LYS A 57 -9.77 4.14 -6.24
C LYS A 57 -9.07 2.78 -6.13
N PHE A 58 -8.06 2.50 -6.95
CA PHE A 58 -7.22 1.31 -6.83
C PHE A 58 -6.42 1.33 -5.51
N PHE A 59 -5.72 2.43 -5.22
CA PHE A 59 -4.89 2.55 -4.02
C PHE A 59 -5.69 2.50 -2.71
N ALA A 60 -6.94 3.02 -2.70
CA ALA A 60 -7.85 2.79 -1.58
C ALA A 60 -8.16 1.30 -1.35
N ARG A 61 -8.31 0.50 -2.42
CA ARG A 61 -8.48 -0.97 -2.30
C ARG A 61 -7.20 -1.66 -1.84
N LEU A 62 -6.03 -1.24 -2.35
CA LEU A 62 -4.74 -1.78 -1.90
C LEU A 62 -4.54 -1.54 -0.40
N ASN A 63 -4.75 -0.31 0.07
CA ASN A 63 -4.63 0.02 1.49
C ASN A 63 -5.64 -0.77 2.35
N ASN A 64 -6.87 -0.96 1.88
CA ASN A 64 -7.86 -1.81 2.56
C ASN A 64 -7.45 -3.29 2.58
N ALA A 65 -6.77 -3.79 1.55
CA ALA A 65 -6.27 -5.16 1.48
C ALA A 65 -5.04 -5.38 2.39
N MET A 66 -4.15 -4.38 2.52
CA MET A 66 -3.06 -4.39 3.50
C MET A 66 -3.59 -4.38 4.94
N GLY A 67 -4.71 -3.68 5.21
CA GLY A 67 -5.41 -3.72 6.49
C GLY A 67 -4.59 -3.14 7.64
N ASP A 68 -4.19 -3.98 8.60
CA ASP A 68 -3.29 -3.62 9.71
C ASP A 68 -1.80 -3.66 9.34
N LEU A 69 -1.42 -4.18 8.16
CA LEU A 69 -0.03 -4.26 7.74
C LEU A 69 0.58 -2.86 7.55
N LEU A 70 1.51 -2.52 8.44
CA LEU A 70 2.11 -1.19 8.52
C LEU A 70 3.21 -0.93 7.47
N ALA A 71 3.45 -1.86 6.53
CA ALA A 71 4.55 -1.84 5.56
C ALA A 71 4.75 -0.47 4.92
N TRP A 72 3.72 0.11 4.32
CA TRP A 72 3.80 1.43 3.67
C TRP A 72 4.08 2.58 4.64
N ARG A 73 3.61 2.51 5.89
CA ARG A 73 3.90 3.52 6.92
C ARG A 73 5.36 3.46 7.37
N ILE A 74 5.92 2.25 7.50
CA ILE A 74 7.32 2.00 7.85
C ILE A 74 8.24 2.42 6.69
N ALA A 75 7.90 2.01 5.47
CA ALA A 75 8.62 2.39 4.25
C ALA A 75 8.62 3.92 4.04
N ALA A 76 7.48 4.59 4.23
CA ALA A 76 7.40 6.05 4.14
C ALA A 76 8.22 6.77 5.22
N ALA A 77 8.27 6.22 6.44
CA ALA A 77 9.09 6.76 7.53
C ALA A 77 10.60 6.63 7.26
N LYS A 78 11.03 5.57 6.54
CA LYS A 78 12.45 5.33 6.23
C LYS A 78 12.92 5.94 4.90
N TYR A 79 12.07 5.95 3.88
CA TYR A 79 12.43 6.30 2.50
C TYR A 79 11.59 7.43 1.90
N GLY A 80 10.42 7.74 2.48
CA GLY A 80 9.42 8.62 1.88
C GLY A 80 9.62 10.12 2.10
N GLY A 81 10.72 10.59 2.68
CA GLY A 81 11.04 12.02 2.79
C GLY A 81 9.98 12.88 3.51
N GLY A 82 9.21 12.29 4.43
CA GLY A 82 8.09 12.96 5.13
C GLY A 82 6.71 12.73 4.50
N MET A 83 6.59 11.90 3.46
CA MET A 83 5.29 11.41 2.98
C MET A 83 4.56 10.55 4.02
N THR A 84 3.23 10.50 3.92
CA THR A 84 2.43 9.46 4.59
C THR A 84 2.56 8.12 3.86
N GLY A 85 2.23 7.01 4.53
CA GLY A 85 2.24 5.68 3.90
C GLY A 85 1.41 5.60 2.63
N ASP A 86 0.19 6.17 2.62
CA ASP A 86 -0.67 6.24 1.42
C ASP A 86 -0.01 7.03 0.27
N ASN A 87 0.63 8.17 0.57
CA ASN A 87 1.28 8.97 -0.48
C ASN A 87 2.57 8.31 -0.99
N PHE A 88 3.31 7.58 -0.15
CA PHE A 88 4.48 6.82 -0.58
C PHE A 88 4.09 5.58 -1.41
N MET A 89 3.05 4.85 -0.98
CA MET A 89 2.41 3.77 -1.75
C MET A 89 1.96 4.24 -3.14
N PHE A 90 1.33 5.41 -3.19
CA PHE A 90 0.94 6.06 -4.45
C PHE A 90 2.15 6.46 -5.28
N HIS A 91 3.16 7.10 -4.68
CA HIS A 91 4.38 7.55 -5.36
C HIS A 91 5.18 6.41 -6.01
N VAL A 92 5.31 5.27 -5.32
CA VAL A 92 6.06 4.09 -5.81
C VAL A 92 5.35 3.36 -6.96
N ASN A 93 4.02 3.41 -7.02
CA ASN A 93 3.22 2.54 -7.90
C ASN A 93 2.37 3.26 -8.95
N TYR A 94 2.12 4.57 -8.84
CA TYR A 94 1.12 5.25 -9.69
C TYR A 94 1.42 5.15 -11.20
N ASP A 95 2.70 5.20 -11.59
CA ASP A 95 3.14 5.06 -12.98
C ASP A 95 3.13 3.61 -13.49
N LYS A 96 2.75 2.63 -12.65
CA LYS A 96 2.57 1.22 -13.02
C LYS A 96 1.10 0.89 -13.34
N LEU A 97 0.20 1.87 -13.26
CA LEU A 97 -1.24 1.72 -13.49
C LEU A 97 -1.68 2.36 -14.81
N GLU A 98 -2.62 1.71 -15.49
CA GLU A 98 -3.34 2.24 -16.65
C GLU A 98 -4.86 2.10 -16.39
N GLY A 99 -5.63 3.19 -16.58
CA GLY A 99 -7.07 3.22 -16.31
C GLY A 99 -7.49 2.77 -14.90
N GLY A 100 -6.57 2.79 -13.91
CA GLY A 100 -6.79 2.26 -12.56
C GLY A 100 -6.72 0.72 -12.42
N ALA A 101 -6.11 0.01 -13.37
CA ALA A 101 -5.61 -1.36 -13.24
C ALA A 101 -4.07 -1.35 -13.22
N VAL A 102 -3.42 -2.37 -12.66
CA VAL A 102 -1.97 -2.55 -12.84
C VAL A 102 -1.69 -2.98 -14.29
N ALA A 103 -0.73 -2.32 -14.93
CA ALA A 103 -0.24 -2.63 -16.27
C ALA A 103 1.23 -3.06 -16.27
N CYS A 104 2.05 -2.51 -15.36
CA CYS A 104 3.46 -2.88 -15.22
C CYS A 104 3.70 -3.78 -13.99
N PHE A 105 3.17 -5.00 -14.03
CA PHE A 105 3.22 -5.97 -12.92
C PHE A 105 4.62 -6.16 -12.32
N ARG A 106 5.65 -6.33 -13.17
CA ARG A 106 7.04 -6.57 -12.74
C ARG A 106 7.64 -5.47 -11.85
N LEU A 107 7.15 -4.24 -11.97
CA LEU A 107 7.63 -3.08 -11.19
C LEU A 107 6.61 -2.61 -10.14
N PHE A 108 5.42 -3.21 -10.10
CA PHE A 108 4.42 -2.94 -9.06
C PHE A 108 4.84 -3.60 -7.74
N ARG A 109 4.54 -2.95 -6.62
CA ARG A 109 4.91 -3.40 -5.27
C ARG A 109 3.71 -3.38 -4.34
N PHE A 110 3.56 -4.44 -3.55
CA PHE A 110 2.71 -4.50 -2.35
C PHE A 110 3.47 -4.05 -1.09
N SER A 111 4.80 -4.20 -1.07
CA SER A 111 5.67 -3.81 0.05
C SER A 111 7.03 -3.29 -0.46
N VAL A 112 7.64 -2.41 0.33
CA VAL A 112 9.02 -1.89 0.19
C VAL A 112 9.64 -1.88 1.59
N GLY A 113 10.90 -2.30 1.77
CA GLY A 113 11.36 -2.71 3.10
C GLY A 113 12.86 -2.73 3.37
N THR A 114 13.26 -3.63 4.27
CA THR A 114 14.60 -3.83 4.82
C THR A 114 15.01 -5.29 4.89
N LEU A 115 14.05 -6.18 5.15
CA LEU A 115 14.29 -7.62 5.17
C LEU A 115 14.68 -8.11 3.78
N TRP A 116 15.69 -8.96 3.69
CA TRP A 116 16.09 -9.52 2.41
C TRP A 116 15.11 -10.61 1.98
N LEU A 117 14.79 -10.66 0.68
CA LEU A 117 14.07 -11.79 0.11
C LEU A 117 14.91 -13.07 0.21
N PRO A 118 14.29 -14.26 0.32
CA PRO A 118 15.00 -15.52 0.26
C PRO A 118 15.51 -15.79 -1.16
N TRP A 119 16.57 -16.57 -1.28
CA TRP A 119 17.15 -16.91 -2.59
C TRP A 119 16.26 -17.90 -3.34
N ASN A 120 16.37 -17.92 -4.67
CA ASN A 120 15.61 -18.83 -5.55
C ASN A 120 14.10 -18.79 -5.27
N LEU A 121 13.55 -17.59 -5.00
CA LEU A 121 12.13 -17.37 -4.83
C LEU A 121 11.42 -17.64 -6.16
N ALA A 122 10.61 -18.70 -6.20
CA ALA A 122 10.08 -19.31 -7.41
C ALA A 122 8.62 -19.72 -7.23
N VAL A 123 7.95 -20.05 -8.33
CA VAL A 123 6.52 -20.37 -8.34
C VAL A 123 6.19 -21.49 -9.34
N THR A 124 5.26 -22.37 -8.96
CA THR A 124 4.62 -23.33 -9.86
C THR A 124 3.09 -23.12 -9.86
N ARG A 125 2.49 -23.13 -11.06
CA ARG A 125 1.04 -23.01 -11.30
C ARG A 125 0.48 -24.40 -11.64
N GLU A 126 -0.36 -24.98 -10.78
CA GLU A 126 -1.06 -26.25 -11.02
C GLU A 126 -2.56 -26.04 -10.80
N LYS A 127 -3.41 -26.43 -11.77
CA LYS A 127 -4.84 -26.05 -11.90
C LYS A 127 -5.57 -25.70 -10.59
N GLY A 128 -5.74 -24.39 -10.32
CA GLY A 128 -6.43 -23.88 -9.13
C GLY A 128 -5.54 -23.66 -7.90
N THR A 129 -4.23 -23.83 -8.02
CA THR A 129 -3.24 -23.62 -6.95
C THR A 129 -1.98 -22.92 -7.46
N VAL A 130 -1.31 -22.21 -6.54
CA VAL A 130 -0.02 -21.57 -6.75
C VAL A 130 0.90 -21.98 -5.61
N THR A 131 1.97 -22.72 -5.92
CA THR A 131 2.98 -23.08 -4.93
C THR A 131 4.19 -22.17 -5.08
N ILE A 132 4.46 -21.38 -4.05
CA ILE A 132 5.64 -20.51 -3.93
C ILE A 132 6.70 -21.29 -3.17
N THR A 133 7.92 -21.35 -3.69
CA THR A 133 9.08 -21.99 -3.06
C THR A 133 10.25 -21.03 -2.96
N TRP A 134 11.14 -21.27 -2.00
CA TRP A 134 12.38 -20.50 -1.85
C TRP A 134 13.45 -21.31 -1.11
N ARG A 135 14.71 -20.96 -1.35
CA ARG A 135 15.83 -21.44 -0.55
C ARG A 135 15.88 -20.66 0.76
N ASP A 136 15.79 -21.39 1.86
CA ASP A 136 15.98 -20.87 3.21
C ASP A 136 17.34 -20.14 3.35
N ASN A 137 17.27 -18.86 3.72
CA ASN A 137 18.41 -17.99 4.02
C ASN A 137 18.32 -17.38 5.43
N ARG A 138 17.72 -18.08 6.40
CA ARG A 138 17.52 -17.63 7.80
C ARG A 138 18.75 -17.09 8.54
N HIS A 139 19.96 -17.37 8.05
CA HIS A 139 21.25 -16.97 8.63
C HIS A 139 21.91 -15.79 7.89
N SER A 140 21.26 -15.23 6.86
CA SER A 140 21.70 -13.99 6.21
C SER A 140 21.42 -12.75 7.06
N ALA A 141 22.12 -11.65 6.78
CA ALA A 141 21.77 -10.35 7.33
C ALA A 141 20.32 -9.96 6.94
N HIS A 142 19.64 -9.22 7.81
CA HIS A 142 18.25 -8.78 7.62
C HIS A 142 17.26 -9.94 7.31
N CYS A 143 17.50 -11.11 7.89
CA CYS A 143 16.63 -12.28 7.84
C CYS A 143 16.45 -12.86 9.25
N SER A 144 15.26 -13.42 9.52
CA SER A 144 14.99 -14.29 10.66
C SER A 144 14.33 -15.58 10.18
N PRO A 145 14.60 -16.75 10.80
CA PRO A 145 13.82 -17.96 10.52
C PRO A 145 12.32 -17.78 10.79
N ARG A 146 11.95 -16.83 11.64
CA ARG A 146 10.56 -16.52 12.01
C ARG A 146 9.92 -15.41 11.16
N ASP A 147 10.57 -14.91 10.10
CA ASP A 147 9.89 -13.96 9.22
C ASP A 147 8.67 -14.65 8.56
N GLU A 148 7.50 -14.06 8.73
CA GLU A 148 6.22 -14.53 8.19
C GLU A 148 6.12 -14.18 6.71
N LEU A 149 5.69 -15.12 5.87
CA LEU A 149 5.37 -14.86 4.47
C LEU A 149 4.01 -14.15 4.38
N CYS A 150 3.97 -13.02 3.68
CA CYS A 150 2.76 -12.41 3.13
C CYS A 150 2.77 -12.55 1.61
N VAL A 151 1.59 -12.64 1.00
CA VAL A 151 1.44 -12.73 -0.46
C VAL A 151 0.43 -11.69 -0.94
N GLY A 152 0.91 -10.71 -1.72
CA GLY A 152 0.03 -9.85 -2.53
C GLY A 152 -0.49 -10.63 -3.75
N VAL A 153 -1.74 -10.41 -4.13
CA VAL A 153 -2.45 -11.20 -5.16
C VAL A 153 -3.25 -10.26 -6.07
N LEU A 154 -3.12 -10.44 -7.38
CA LEU A 154 -3.89 -9.73 -8.42
C LEU A 154 -4.39 -10.71 -9.48
N TYR A 155 -5.69 -11.02 -9.50
CA TYR A 155 -6.28 -11.86 -10.54
C TYR A 155 -6.41 -11.09 -11.87
N GLU A 156 -6.00 -11.68 -12.99
CA GLU A 156 -6.01 -11.01 -14.31
C GLU A 156 -7.43 -10.61 -14.76
N LYS A 157 -8.43 -11.42 -14.39
CA LYS A 157 -9.86 -11.14 -14.62
C LYS A 157 -10.39 -9.98 -13.75
N PHE A 158 -9.68 -9.58 -12.70
CA PHE A 158 -10.06 -8.54 -11.74
C PHE A 158 -8.88 -7.61 -11.40
N PRO A 159 -8.18 -7.00 -12.37
CA PRO A 159 -6.88 -6.34 -12.17
C PRO A 159 -6.99 -4.99 -11.44
N LYS A 160 -8.22 -4.58 -11.08
CA LYS A 160 -8.55 -3.42 -10.25
C LYS A 160 -8.89 -3.81 -8.79
N ARG A 161 -8.64 -5.07 -8.39
CA ARG A 161 -8.90 -5.64 -7.05
C ARG A 161 -7.64 -6.32 -6.48
N PRO A 162 -6.68 -5.56 -5.93
CA PRO A 162 -5.58 -6.14 -5.16
C PRO A 162 -6.11 -6.84 -3.91
N MET A 163 -5.51 -7.98 -3.58
CA MET A 163 -5.75 -8.77 -2.37
C MET A 163 -4.42 -9.04 -1.66
N VAL A 164 -4.46 -9.30 -0.36
CA VAL A 164 -3.27 -9.67 0.43
C VAL A 164 -3.62 -10.83 1.35
N ILE A 165 -2.74 -11.82 1.39
CA ILE A 165 -2.82 -12.97 2.29
C ILE A 165 -1.66 -12.82 3.26
N LYS A 166 -1.96 -12.35 4.47
CA LYS A 166 -0.96 -11.99 5.48
C LYS A 166 -0.71 -13.12 6.48
N ASP A 167 -1.77 -13.80 6.92
CA ASP A 167 -1.71 -14.87 7.91
C ASP A 167 -1.54 -16.23 7.20
N THR A 168 -0.46 -16.40 6.43
CA THR A 168 -0.21 -17.61 5.61
C THR A 168 0.14 -18.85 6.43
N GLY A 169 0.62 -18.68 7.66
CA GLY A 169 1.22 -19.73 8.48
C GLY A 169 2.61 -20.18 8.00
N ALA A 170 3.13 -19.65 6.88
CA ALA A 170 4.45 -19.97 6.37
C ALA A 170 5.49 -19.00 6.94
N LEU A 171 6.63 -19.55 7.37
CA LEU A 171 7.78 -18.81 7.88
C LEU A 171 8.94 -18.94 6.89
N ARG A 172 9.92 -18.05 6.90
CA ARG A 172 11.15 -18.16 6.07
C ARG A 172 11.79 -19.55 6.15
N SER A 173 11.73 -20.21 7.31
CA SER A 173 12.24 -21.57 7.51
C SER A 173 11.40 -22.72 6.91
N THR A 174 10.21 -22.48 6.34
CA THR A 174 9.40 -23.56 5.71
C THR A 174 9.79 -23.85 4.26
N GLY A 175 10.47 -22.91 3.58
CA GLY A 175 10.91 -23.05 2.18
C GLY A 175 9.80 -23.14 1.12
N ARG A 176 8.52 -23.16 1.55
CA ARG A 176 7.35 -23.35 0.69
C ARG A 176 6.08 -22.79 1.33
N TYR A 177 5.18 -22.31 0.47
CA TYR A 177 3.77 -22.04 0.76
C TYR A 177 2.92 -22.43 -0.47
N THR A 178 1.71 -22.96 -0.25
CA THR A 178 0.76 -23.26 -1.34
C THR A 178 -0.54 -22.51 -1.12
N LEU A 179 -0.88 -21.66 -2.07
CA LEU A 179 -2.12 -20.92 -2.16
C LEU A 179 -3.14 -21.71 -3.00
N VAL A 180 -4.34 -21.93 -2.46
CA VAL A 180 -5.50 -22.35 -3.27
C VAL A 180 -6.17 -21.10 -3.84
N LEU A 181 -6.38 -21.06 -5.14
CA LEU A 181 -7.03 -19.95 -5.84
C LEU A 181 -8.55 -20.05 -5.72
N ASP A 182 -9.20 -18.89 -5.59
CA ASP A 182 -10.65 -18.79 -5.60
C ASP A 182 -11.14 -18.83 -7.06
N SER A 183 -11.77 -19.93 -7.44
CA SER A 183 -12.26 -20.17 -8.81
C SER A 183 -13.27 -19.12 -9.30
N ARG A 184 -13.88 -18.34 -8.40
CA ARG A 184 -14.74 -17.20 -8.75
C ARG A 184 -13.94 -16.06 -9.40
N PHE A 185 -12.67 -15.89 -9.02
CA PHE A 185 -11.76 -14.90 -9.58
C PHE A 185 -10.96 -15.44 -10.77
N GLY A 186 -10.62 -16.73 -10.78
CA GLY A 186 -10.01 -17.43 -11.93
C GLY A 186 -8.71 -18.15 -11.59
N THR A 187 -8.05 -18.71 -12.61
CA THR A 187 -6.72 -19.35 -12.48
C THR A 187 -5.56 -18.43 -12.83
N GLU A 188 -5.78 -17.44 -13.69
CA GLU A 188 -4.78 -16.45 -14.08
C GLU A 188 -4.66 -15.34 -13.02
N VAL A 189 -3.46 -15.17 -12.48
CA VAL A 189 -3.17 -14.35 -11.30
C VAL A 189 -1.70 -13.98 -11.26
N HIS A 190 -1.36 -12.82 -10.71
CA HIS A 190 0.01 -12.44 -10.38
C HIS A 190 0.21 -12.47 -8.86
N VAL A 191 1.31 -13.06 -8.40
CA VAL A 191 1.61 -13.17 -6.96
C VAL A 191 2.84 -12.37 -6.56
N TYR A 192 2.78 -11.79 -5.37
CA TYR A 192 3.77 -10.86 -4.84
C TYR A 192 4.18 -11.29 -3.44
N PRO A 193 4.98 -12.36 -3.28
CA PRO A 193 5.58 -12.71 -2.00
C PRO A 193 6.40 -11.56 -1.41
N PHE A 194 6.23 -11.33 -0.11
CA PHE A 194 7.09 -10.49 0.73
C PHE A 194 7.13 -11.07 2.15
N PHE A 195 8.19 -10.77 2.88
CA PHE A 195 8.39 -11.25 4.25
C PHE A 195 8.16 -10.13 5.26
N MET A 196 7.75 -10.48 6.47
CA MET A 196 7.44 -9.58 7.58
C MET A 196 8.01 -10.16 8.87
N ASN A 197 8.64 -9.33 9.72
CA ASN A 197 9.11 -9.83 11.02
C ASN A 197 7.92 -10.09 11.98
N PRO A 198 8.02 -10.98 12.98
CA PRO A 198 6.92 -11.25 13.92
C PRO A 198 6.40 -10.03 14.71
N GLY A 199 7.20 -8.95 14.80
CA GLY A 199 6.77 -7.69 15.41
C GLY A 199 5.88 -6.83 14.51
N ARG A 200 5.73 -7.18 13.23
CA ARG A 200 5.08 -6.38 12.17
C ARG A 200 5.71 -4.98 12.03
N THR A 201 7.00 -4.85 12.35
CA THR A 201 7.79 -3.60 12.33
C THR A 201 8.80 -3.51 11.19
N GLU A 202 9.15 -4.64 10.56
CA GLU A 202 9.99 -4.70 9.37
C GLU A 202 9.37 -5.63 8.33
N PHE A 203 9.64 -5.31 7.06
CA PHE A 203 9.12 -5.99 5.89
C PHE A 203 10.22 -6.13 4.84
N SER A 204 10.07 -7.01 3.85
CA SER A 204 10.87 -6.98 2.62
C SER A 204 10.22 -6.12 1.55
N ASP A 205 10.94 -5.87 0.46
CA ASP A 205 10.32 -5.57 -0.83
C ASP A 205 9.46 -6.77 -1.28
N SER A 206 8.39 -6.51 -2.03
CA SER A 206 7.59 -7.58 -2.66
C SER A 206 8.05 -7.86 -4.10
N GLU A 207 8.41 -9.10 -4.40
CA GLU A 207 8.83 -9.51 -5.74
C GLU A 207 7.63 -10.00 -6.56
N HIS A 208 7.49 -9.52 -7.80
CA HIS A 208 6.47 -10.03 -8.72
C HIS A 208 6.89 -11.38 -9.28
N LEU A 209 6.07 -12.41 -9.06
CA LEU A 209 6.16 -13.70 -9.75
C LEU A 209 4.91 -13.92 -10.64
N TRP A 210 5.19 -14.34 -11.88
CA TRP A 210 4.28 -14.79 -12.94
C TRP A 210 2.96 -14.00 -13.09
#